data_AF-A0AAW5DE27-F1
#
_entry.id   AF-A0AAW5DE27-F1
#
_cell.length_a   1.000
_cell.length_b   1.000
_cell.length_c   1.000
_cell.angle_alpha   90.00
_cell.angle_beta   90.00
_cell.angle_gamma   90.00
#
_symmetry.space_group_name_H-M   'P 1'
#
loop_
_entity.id
_entity.type
_entity.pdbx_description
1 polymer ?
#
loop_
_entity_poly.entity_id
_entity_poly.type
_entity_poly.pdbx_seq_one_letter_code
_entity_poly.pdbx_strand_id
1 'polypeptide(L)'
;MGHTKEEQQLEQAPEGSGLFFDDKAICTFSNQPPRYGERALSWKYQKAIKKWFDMWGCPLDSDGLGQPLDKKIVQTNWMDTQGHNTADSGNGLKLSQRLLSDHQVKNFLFHINYFKPKLILLLGRELISALNSKKVKRQFEAMVGRANSYPTAIRGTPPGTRFKIFFQDFVSENNDFTHVVCLPHPSGSRGVRDSYMLQFKDRIYPLLSEFVE
;
A
#
# COMPACT_ATOMS: atom_id res chain seq x y z
N MET A 1 2.85 6.69 -7.45
CA MET A 1 3.85 6.18 -6.49
C MET A 1 3.76 6.91 -5.16
N GLY A 2 3.98 6.20 -4.06
CA GLY A 2 3.80 6.67 -2.67
C GLY A 2 5.03 7.39 -2.13
N HIS A 3 5.35 8.56 -2.66
CA HIS A 3 6.47 9.39 -2.22
C HIS A 3 6.09 10.23 -0.99
N THR A 4 7.07 10.54 -0.12
CA THR A 4 6.94 11.57 0.92
C THR A 4 6.90 12.98 0.33
N LYS A 5 6.64 14.01 1.16
CA LYS A 5 6.43 15.40 0.68
C LYS A 5 7.69 15.93 0.01
N GLU A 6 8.79 15.68 0.69
CA GLU A 6 10.14 16.01 0.29
C GLU A 6 10.49 15.26 -1.02
N GLU A 7 10.11 13.98 -1.13
CA GLU A 7 10.35 13.16 -2.32
C GLU A 7 9.53 13.61 -3.54
N GLN A 8 8.25 13.99 -3.37
CA GLN A 8 7.42 14.53 -4.47
C GLN A 8 7.91 15.89 -4.96
N GLN A 9 8.40 16.75 -4.07
CA GLN A 9 8.95 18.05 -4.43
C GLN A 9 10.25 17.93 -5.23
N LEU A 10 11.05 16.89 -4.96
CA LEU A 10 12.23 16.56 -5.76
C LEU A 10 11.86 16.02 -7.15
N GLU A 11 10.75 15.30 -7.28
CA GLU A 11 10.27 14.76 -8.57
C GLU A 11 9.58 15.79 -9.47
N GLN A 12 9.05 16.88 -8.90
CA GLN A 12 8.49 18.01 -9.65
C GLN A 12 9.57 18.97 -10.20
N ALA A 13 10.85 18.64 -10.05
CA ALA A 13 11.93 19.41 -10.64
C ALA A 13 11.85 19.32 -12.19
N PRO A 14 11.90 20.45 -12.91
CA PRO A 14 11.66 20.50 -14.36
C PRO A 14 12.60 19.59 -15.15
N GLU A 15 12.20 19.23 -16.38
CA GLU A 15 13.06 18.57 -17.35
C GLU A 15 14.40 19.33 -17.47
N GLY A 16 15.51 18.62 -17.25
CA GLY A 16 16.84 19.22 -17.07
C GLY A 16 17.37 19.22 -15.64
N SER A 17 16.62 18.70 -14.65
CA SER A 17 17.05 18.59 -13.24
C SER A 17 18.17 17.58 -12.96
N GLY A 18 18.58 16.78 -13.95
CA GLY A 18 19.64 15.77 -13.80
C GLY A 18 19.21 14.52 -13.00
N LEU A 19 17.91 14.32 -12.76
CA LEU A 19 17.39 13.15 -12.05
C LEU A 19 17.27 11.95 -13.00
N PHE A 20 17.99 10.87 -12.69
CA PHE A 20 17.93 9.62 -13.46
C PHE A 20 16.53 8.98 -13.40
N PHE A 21 16.04 8.57 -14.57
CA PHE A 21 14.81 7.78 -14.74
C PHE A 21 14.89 6.91 -16.00
N ASP A 22 14.62 5.62 -15.87
CA ASP A 22 14.55 4.66 -16.98
C ASP A 22 13.21 3.89 -16.94
N ASP A 23 12.32 4.20 -17.87
CA ASP A 23 10.97 3.62 -17.95
C ASP A 23 10.97 2.12 -18.33
N LYS A 24 12.04 1.66 -18.97
CA LYS A 24 12.23 0.27 -19.44
C LYS A 24 13.00 -0.58 -18.44
N ALA A 25 13.61 0.02 -17.42
CA ALA A 25 14.31 -0.71 -16.38
C ALA A 25 13.39 -1.73 -15.70
N ILE A 26 13.85 -2.98 -15.68
CA ILE A 26 13.21 -4.05 -14.91
C ILE A 26 13.64 -3.88 -13.45
N CYS A 27 12.67 -3.64 -12.58
CA CYS A 27 12.87 -3.42 -11.15
C CYS A 27 11.71 -4.04 -10.36
N THR A 28 11.95 -4.39 -9.10
CA THR A 28 10.89 -4.81 -8.16
C THR A 28 10.58 -3.70 -7.18
N PHE A 29 9.51 -3.85 -6.38
CA PHE A 29 9.25 -2.95 -5.25
C PHE A 29 10.49 -2.77 -4.36
N SER A 30 11.31 -3.80 -4.19
CA SER A 30 12.44 -3.83 -3.27
C SER A 30 13.75 -3.34 -3.89
N ASN A 31 13.87 -3.35 -5.22
CA ASN A 31 15.04 -2.84 -5.94
C ASN A 31 14.64 -1.79 -6.99
N GLN A 32 14.44 -0.55 -6.53
CA GLN A 32 14.04 0.60 -7.35
C GLN A 32 15.19 1.39 -8.03
N PRO A 33 16.46 1.33 -7.57
CA PRO A 33 17.58 2.03 -8.23
C PRO A 33 17.73 1.81 -9.74
N PRO A 34 17.48 0.62 -10.32
CA PRO A 34 17.55 0.46 -11.77
C PRO A 34 16.65 1.43 -12.54
N ARG A 35 15.50 1.82 -11.96
CA ARG A 35 14.54 2.73 -12.59
C ARG A 35 14.73 4.19 -12.17
N TYR A 36 15.10 4.43 -10.92
CA TYR A 36 15.06 5.79 -10.34
C TYR A 36 16.44 6.31 -9.91
N GLY A 37 17.49 5.50 -10.04
CA GLY A 37 18.85 5.79 -9.59
C GLY A 37 19.03 5.63 -8.08
N GLU A 38 20.25 5.87 -7.59
CA GLU A 38 20.66 5.76 -6.18
C GLU A 38 19.75 6.52 -5.20
N ARG A 39 19.09 7.60 -5.64
CA ARG A 39 18.13 8.36 -4.81
C ARG A 39 17.00 7.48 -4.26
N ALA A 40 16.61 6.41 -4.97
CA ALA A 40 15.59 5.49 -4.50
C ALA A 40 15.98 4.83 -3.17
N LEU A 41 17.28 4.61 -2.93
CA LEU A 41 17.80 4.09 -1.67
C LEU A 41 17.57 5.04 -0.49
N SER A 42 17.17 6.29 -0.72
CA SER A 42 16.87 7.25 0.34
C SER A 42 15.40 7.24 0.79
N TRP A 43 14.50 6.63 0.00
CA TRP A 43 13.06 6.76 0.19
C TRP A 43 12.55 6.18 1.50
N LYS A 44 12.03 7.07 2.37
CA LYS A 44 11.60 6.70 3.74
C LYS A 44 10.43 5.73 3.71
N TYR A 45 9.52 5.92 2.75
CA TYR A 45 8.34 5.07 2.58
C TYR A 45 8.73 3.61 2.29
N GLN A 46 9.60 3.40 1.30
CA GLN A 46 10.06 2.07 0.91
C GLN A 46 10.84 1.40 2.03
N LYS A 47 11.75 2.14 2.70
CA LYS A 47 12.50 1.63 3.88
C LYS A 47 11.58 1.14 4.99
N ALA A 48 10.54 1.90 5.30
CA ALA A 48 9.58 1.52 6.34
C ALA A 48 8.84 0.23 6.00
N ILE A 49 8.38 0.08 4.75
CA ILE A 49 7.69 -1.15 4.31
C ILE A 49 8.66 -2.34 4.32
N LYS A 50 9.86 -2.21 3.77
CA LYS A 50 10.87 -3.28 3.81
C LYS A 50 11.15 -3.74 5.24
N LYS A 51 11.27 -2.80 6.17
CA LYS A 51 11.46 -3.09 7.60
C LYS A 51 10.27 -3.82 8.20
N TRP A 52 9.03 -3.49 7.81
CA TRP A 52 7.85 -4.21 8.28
C TRP A 52 7.82 -5.66 7.81
N PHE A 53 8.13 -5.89 6.54
CA PHE A 53 8.24 -7.22 5.95
C PHE A 53 9.30 -8.08 6.66
N ASP A 54 10.48 -7.51 6.93
CA ASP A 54 11.53 -8.14 7.73
C ASP A 54 11.04 -8.53 9.14
N MET A 55 10.43 -7.59 9.87
CA MET A 55 9.84 -7.86 11.19
C MET A 55 8.78 -8.97 11.17
N TRP A 56 8.02 -9.08 10.08
CA TRP A 56 7.01 -10.12 9.92
C TRP A 56 7.59 -11.47 9.48
N GLY A 57 8.90 -11.57 9.24
CA GLY A 57 9.57 -12.81 8.87
C GLY A 57 9.55 -13.12 7.37
N CYS A 58 9.19 -12.15 6.53
CA CYS A 58 9.25 -12.27 5.07
C CYS A 58 10.12 -11.13 4.50
N PRO A 59 11.44 -11.10 4.78
CA PRO A 59 12.30 -10.00 4.39
C PRO A 59 12.31 -9.82 2.86
N LEU A 60 12.37 -8.55 2.44
CA LEU A 60 12.42 -8.16 1.04
C LEU A 60 13.85 -7.90 0.60
N ASP A 61 14.23 -8.45 -0.55
CA ASP A 61 15.59 -8.47 -1.05
C ASP A 61 15.79 -7.43 -2.16
N SER A 62 16.84 -6.62 -2.01
CA SER A 62 17.19 -5.57 -2.98
C SER A 62 18.18 -6.03 -4.03
N ASP A 63 18.74 -7.23 -3.91
CA ASP A 63 19.73 -7.73 -4.85
C ASP A 63 19.04 -8.25 -6.11
N GLY A 64 19.38 -7.67 -7.26
CA GLY A 64 18.78 -8.03 -8.55
C GLY A 64 17.25 -7.88 -8.55
N LEU A 65 16.52 -8.98 -8.76
CA LEU A 65 15.05 -8.99 -8.70
C LEU A 65 14.51 -9.52 -7.36
N GLY A 66 15.39 -9.72 -6.38
CA GLY A 66 15.05 -10.27 -5.07
C GLY A 66 14.50 -11.70 -5.12
N GLN A 67 13.79 -12.05 -4.05
CA GLN A 67 13.18 -13.36 -3.81
C GLN A 67 11.85 -13.50 -4.58
N PRO A 68 11.21 -14.70 -4.62
CA PRO A 68 9.92 -14.89 -5.27
C PRO A 68 8.85 -13.87 -4.83
N LEU A 69 8.82 -13.52 -3.55
CA LEU A 69 7.90 -12.52 -2.99
C LEU A 69 8.09 -11.14 -3.61
N ASP A 70 9.33 -10.66 -3.80
CA ASP A 70 9.64 -9.33 -4.34
C ASP A 70 9.05 -9.12 -5.74
N LYS A 71 9.01 -10.19 -6.54
CA LYS A 71 8.48 -10.21 -7.91
C LYS A 71 6.95 -10.23 -7.96
N LYS A 72 6.30 -10.56 -6.85
CA LYS A 72 4.84 -10.65 -6.71
C LYS A 72 4.23 -9.38 -6.11
N ILE A 73 5.05 -8.40 -5.70
CA ILE A 73 4.58 -7.14 -5.10
C ILE A 73 4.42 -6.08 -6.19
N VAL A 74 3.19 -5.54 -6.29
CA VAL A 74 2.88 -4.35 -7.08
C VAL A 74 2.47 -3.22 -6.15
N GLN A 75 3.19 -2.09 -6.23
CA GLN A 75 2.78 -0.86 -5.57
C GLN A 75 1.97 0.01 -6.54
N THR A 76 0.74 0.35 -6.15
CA THR A 76 -0.08 1.35 -6.84
C THR A 76 -0.72 2.32 -5.85
N ASN A 77 -1.33 3.38 -6.36
CA ASN A 77 -2.07 4.34 -5.56
C ASN A 77 -3.57 4.19 -5.82
N TRP A 78 -4.38 4.39 -4.77
CA TRP A 78 -5.82 4.55 -4.93
C TRP A 78 -6.14 5.75 -5.83
N MET A 79 -5.39 6.85 -5.64
CA MET A 79 -5.52 8.04 -6.45
C MET A 79 -4.41 8.13 -7.50
N ASP A 80 -4.76 8.40 -8.75
CA ASP A 80 -3.81 8.59 -9.86
C ASP A 80 -3.16 9.98 -9.89
N THR A 81 -3.51 10.85 -8.93
CA THR A 81 -2.93 12.18 -8.76
C THR A 81 -1.72 12.15 -7.84
N GLN A 82 -0.63 12.81 -8.25
CA GLN A 82 0.52 13.10 -7.39
C GLN A 82 0.26 14.44 -6.68
N GLY A 83 0.10 14.42 -5.36
CA GLY A 83 -0.12 15.65 -4.60
C GLY A 83 -0.26 15.40 -3.11
N HIS A 84 0.61 16.06 -2.34
CA HIS A 84 0.69 15.98 -0.88
C HIS A 84 -0.50 16.54 -0.11
N ASN A 85 -1.37 17.23 -0.80
CA ASN A 85 -2.42 17.97 -0.16
C ASN A 85 -3.72 17.18 -0.16
N THR A 86 -3.92 16.45 0.93
CA THR A 86 -5.22 15.89 1.34
C THR A 86 -6.27 16.98 1.66
N ALA A 87 -5.86 18.25 1.70
CA ALA A 87 -6.69 19.43 1.97
C ALA A 87 -6.71 20.47 0.83
N ASP A 88 -5.89 20.32 -0.22
CA ASP A 88 -5.53 21.46 -1.10
C ASP A 88 -5.38 21.00 -2.57
N SER A 89 -6.38 20.30 -3.08
CA SER A 89 -6.49 20.02 -4.53
C SER A 89 -7.15 21.19 -5.28
N GLY A 90 -6.97 22.42 -4.80
CA GLY A 90 -7.61 23.64 -5.34
C GLY A 90 -9.15 23.66 -5.27
N ASN A 91 -9.79 22.58 -4.81
CA ASN A 91 -11.24 22.35 -4.86
C ASN A 91 -11.90 22.16 -3.48
N GLY A 92 -11.13 22.29 -2.38
CA GLY A 92 -11.66 22.22 -1.00
C GLY A 92 -12.17 20.85 -0.53
N LEU A 93 -11.98 19.79 -1.32
CA LEU A 93 -12.50 18.45 -0.97
C LEU A 93 -11.64 17.74 0.07
N LYS A 94 -12.30 17.10 1.05
CA LYS A 94 -11.64 16.21 2.02
C LYS A 94 -11.12 14.96 1.32
N LEU A 95 -10.03 14.37 1.84
CA LEU A 95 -9.47 13.10 1.33
C LEU A 95 -10.52 12.01 1.14
N SER A 96 -11.42 11.83 2.12
CA SER A 96 -12.50 10.84 2.04
C SER A 96 -13.44 11.06 0.86
N GLN A 97 -13.69 12.31 0.46
CA GLN A 97 -14.50 12.64 -0.72
C GLN A 97 -13.73 12.37 -2.01
N ARG A 98 -12.43 12.72 -2.04
CA ARG A 98 -11.56 12.49 -3.21
C ARG A 98 -11.41 11.01 -3.53
N LEU A 99 -11.17 10.17 -2.53
CA LEU A 99 -11.10 8.71 -2.65
C LEU A 99 -12.38 8.11 -3.26
N LEU A 100 -13.53 8.78 -3.04
CA LEU A 100 -14.85 8.35 -3.50
C LEU A 100 -15.32 9.05 -4.79
N SER A 101 -14.50 9.91 -5.40
CA SER A 101 -14.81 10.45 -6.73
C SER A 101 -14.85 9.33 -7.78
N ASP A 102 -15.69 9.46 -8.81
CA ASP A 102 -15.89 8.37 -9.79
C ASP A 102 -14.59 7.97 -10.48
N HIS A 103 -13.77 8.96 -10.83
CA HIS A 103 -12.47 8.75 -11.45
C HIS A 103 -11.54 7.91 -10.57
N GLN A 104 -11.41 8.26 -9.29
CA GLN A 104 -10.49 7.55 -8.39
C GLN A 104 -11.00 6.18 -7.98
N VAL A 105 -12.33 6.01 -7.88
CA VAL A 105 -12.93 4.68 -7.68
C VAL A 105 -12.67 3.78 -8.89
N LYS A 106 -12.84 4.29 -10.12
CA LYS A 106 -12.53 3.54 -11.35
C LYS A 106 -11.05 3.17 -11.42
N ASN A 107 -10.14 4.08 -11.09
CA ASN A 107 -8.70 3.80 -11.02
C ASN A 107 -8.37 2.67 -10.03
N PHE A 108 -8.92 2.73 -8.81
CA PHE A 108 -8.72 1.66 -7.83
C PHE A 108 -9.26 0.31 -8.34
N LEU A 109 -10.52 0.28 -8.79
CA LEU A 109 -11.15 -0.96 -9.26
C LEU A 109 -10.48 -1.53 -10.51
N PHE A 110 -9.94 -0.68 -11.39
CA PHE A 110 -9.14 -1.12 -12.53
C PHE A 110 -7.92 -1.94 -12.08
N HIS A 111 -7.15 -1.45 -11.10
CA HIS A 111 -6.00 -2.18 -10.57
C HIS A 111 -6.40 -3.51 -9.93
N ILE A 112 -7.50 -3.55 -9.18
CA ILE A 112 -8.00 -4.79 -8.59
C ILE A 112 -8.36 -5.81 -9.67
N ASN A 113 -9.10 -5.39 -10.69
CA ASN A 113 -9.50 -6.26 -11.79
C ASN A 113 -8.30 -6.74 -12.64
N TYR A 114 -7.31 -5.87 -12.86
CA TYR A 114 -6.13 -6.17 -13.66
C TYR A 114 -5.19 -7.15 -12.95
N PHE A 115 -4.84 -6.85 -11.69
CA PHE A 115 -3.86 -7.66 -10.95
C PHE A 115 -4.45 -8.87 -10.24
N LYS A 116 -5.77 -8.89 -9.99
CA LYS A 116 -6.47 -9.96 -9.24
C LYS A 116 -5.72 -10.35 -7.95
N PRO A 117 -5.42 -9.39 -7.06
CA PRO A 117 -4.54 -9.63 -5.92
C PRO A 117 -5.19 -10.57 -4.91
N LYS A 118 -4.42 -11.53 -4.38
CA LYS A 118 -4.82 -12.37 -3.23
C LYS A 118 -4.63 -11.66 -1.88
N LEU A 119 -3.73 -10.68 -1.82
CA LEU A 119 -3.46 -9.86 -0.63
C LEU A 119 -3.33 -8.39 -1.02
N ILE A 120 -4.05 -7.52 -0.32
CA ILE A 120 -4.03 -6.07 -0.51
C ILE A 120 -3.62 -5.41 0.81
N LEU A 121 -2.49 -4.71 0.78
CA LEU A 121 -2.04 -3.87 1.89
C LEU A 121 -2.46 -2.42 1.66
N LEU A 122 -3.50 -1.98 2.36
CA LEU A 122 -3.96 -0.58 2.32
C LEU A 122 -3.13 0.25 3.31
N LEU A 123 -2.39 1.24 2.81
CA LEU A 123 -1.53 2.08 3.62
C LEU A 123 -2.21 3.42 3.93
N GLY A 124 -2.95 3.47 5.04
CA GLY A 124 -3.69 4.65 5.50
C GLY A 124 -5.15 4.37 5.84
N ARG A 125 -5.60 4.84 7.00
CA ARG A 125 -6.92 4.51 7.57
C ARG A 125 -8.13 4.88 6.71
N GLU A 126 -8.02 5.91 5.86
CA GLU A 126 -9.17 6.36 5.05
C GLU A 126 -9.48 5.36 3.92
N LEU A 127 -8.50 4.55 3.52
CA LEU A 127 -8.65 3.59 2.42
C LEU A 127 -9.61 2.45 2.79
N ILE A 128 -9.55 1.92 4.02
CA ILE A 128 -10.47 0.85 4.44
C ILE A 128 -11.92 1.35 4.54
N SER A 129 -12.11 2.61 4.95
CA SER A 129 -13.41 3.28 4.96
C SER A 129 -13.92 3.49 3.53
N ALA A 130 -13.05 3.92 2.61
CA ALA A 130 -13.40 4.09 1.20
C ALA A 130 -13.80 2.76 0.55
N LEU A 131 -13.02 1.69 0.77
CA LEU A 131 -13.30 0.33 0.30
C LEU A 131 -14.67 -0.16 0.75
N ASN A 132 -14.99 0.04 2.03
CA ASN A 132 -16.26 -0.40 2.61
C ASN A 132 -17.44 0.56 2.39
N SER A 133 -17.24 1.66 1.66
CA SER A 133 -18.34 2.53 1.27
C SER A 133 -19.30 1.81 0.32
N LYS A 134 -20.60 2.17 0.35
CA LYS A 134 -21.61 1.60 -0.55
C LYS A 134 -21.22 1.73 -2.04
N LYS A 135 -20.50 2.80 -2.39
CA LYS A 135 -20.06 3.11 -3.75
C LYS A 135 -19.02 2.12 -4.29
N VAL A 136 -18.07 1.72 -3.43
CA VAL A 136 -16.93 0.88 -3.82
C VAL A 136 -17.22 -0.59 -3.52
N LYS A 137 -17.71 -0.90 -2.31
CA LYS A 137 -17.83 -2.27 -1.80
C LYS A 137 -18.57 -3.20 -2.75
N ARG A 138 -19.71 -2.76 -3.30
CA ARG A 138 -20.51 -3.60 -4.21
C ARG A 138 -19.73 -4.01 -5.46
N GLN A 139 -18.95 -3.08 -6.04
CA GLN A 139 -18.19 -3.33 -7.26
C GLN A 139 -16.93 -4.16 -6.95
N PHE A 140 -16.27 -3.87 -5.84
CA PHE A 140 -15.13 -4.64 -5.36
C PHE A 140 -15.53 -6.10 -5.06
N GLU A 141 -16.65 -6.32 -4.37
CA GLU A 141 -17.15 -7.67 -4.07
C GLU A 141 -17.53 -8.45 -5.33
N ALA A 142 -17.99 -7.78 -6.39
CA ALA A 142 -18.25 -8.42 -7.67
C ALA A 142 -16.96 -8.93 -8.36
N MET A 143 -15.80 -8.38 -8.00
CA MET A 143 -14.50 -8.77 -8.56
C MET A 143 -13.79 -9.84 -7.72
N VAL A 144 -13.84 -9.72 -6.40
CA VAL A 144 -13.02 -10.56 -5.49
C VAL A 144 -13.84 -11.48 -4.59
N GLY A 145 -15.17 -11.42 -4.66
CA GLY A 145 -16.07 -12.16 -3.78
C GLY A 145 -16.65 -11.35 -2.63
N ARG A 146 -17.54 -11.96 -1.85
CA ARG A 146 -18.27 -11.29 -0.77
C ARG A 146 -17.40 -11.12 0.46
N ALA A 147 -17.53 -9.99 1.14
CA ALA A 147 -16.89 -9.82 2.44
C ALA A 147 -17.41 -10.86 3.43
N ASN A 148 -16.52 -11.62 4.07
CA ASN A 148 -16.90 -12.58 5.11
C ASN A 148 -17.47 -11.88 6.36
N SER A 149 -17.06 -10.63 6.57
CA SER A 149 -17.37 -9.83 7.75
C SER A 149 -17.10 -8.34 7.51
N TYR A 150 -17.46 -7.51 8.49
CA TYR A 150 -16.96 -6.13 8.55
C TYR A 150 -15.47 -6.11 8.95
N PRO A 151 -14.71 -5.07 8.57
CA PRO A 151 -13.31 -4.96 8.94
C PRO A 151 -13.09 -5.08 10.45
N THR A 152 -12.31 -6.07 10.86
CA THR A 152 -11.95 -6.27 12.26
C THR A 152 -10.77 -5.39 12.62
N ALA A 153 -10.96 -4.48 13.58
CA ALA A 153 -9.92 -3.57 14.04
C ALA A 153 -9.15 -4.17 15.22
N ILE A 154 -7.85 -4.40 15.02
CA ILE A 154 -6.95 -4.90 16.05
C ILE A 154 -6.03 -3.76 16.51
N ARG A 155 -5.76 -3.71 17.82
CA ARG A 155 -4.80 -2.79 18.41
C ARG A 155 -3.76 -3.60 19.17
N GLY A 156 -2.48 -3.31 18.93
CA GLY A 156 -1.41 -3.80 19.78
C GLY A 156 -1.47 -3.23 21.20
N THR A 157 -0.70 -3.84 22.08
CA THR A 157 -0.49 -3.44 23.46
C THR A 157 0.42 -2.19 23.57
N PRO A 158 0.21 -1.34 24.58
CA PRO A 158 1.10 -0.19 24.85
C PRO A 158 2.56 -0.62 25.09
N PRO A 159 3.57 0.25 24.88
CA PRO A 159 3.49 1.73 24.84
C PRO A 159 3.67 2.37 23.45
N GLY A 160 2.91 3.44 23.16
CA GLY A 160 3.03 4.27 21.94
C GLY A 160 1.69 4.73 21.37
N THR A 161 1.74 5.48 20.25
CA THR A 161 0.54 5.88 19.48
C THR A 161 -0.14 4.63 18.92
N ARG A 162 -1.41 4.43 19.26
CA ARG A 162 -2.18 3.25 18.85
C ARG A 162 -2.76 3.46 17.46
N PHE A 163 -2.35 2.66 16.49
CA PHE A 163 -2.97 2.61 15.18
C PHE A 163 -3.84 1.37 15.07
N LYS A 164 -5.08 1.54 14.62
CA LYS A 164 -5.91 0.38 14.32
C LYS A 164 -5.36 -0.27 13.06
N ILE A 165 -5.03 -1.55 13.15
CA ILE A 165 -4.79 -2.40 11.99
C ILE A 165 -6.12 -3.08 11.68
N PHE A 166 -6.57 -3.02 10.43
CA PHE A 166 -7.83 -3.64 10.03
C PHE A 166 -7.55 -4.86 9.19
N PHE A 167 -8.30 -5.93 9.43
CA PHE A 167 -8.30 -7.15 8.63
C PHE A 167 -9.70 -7.38 8.09
N GLN A 168 -9.80 -7.76 6.82
CA GLN A 168 -11.06 -8.13 6.18
C GLN A 168 -10.77 -9.11 5.05
N ASP A 169 -11.53 -10.20 4.98
CA ASP A 169 -11.41 -11.16 3.88
C ASP A 169 -12.64 -11.11 3.00
N PHE A 170 -12.40 -11.44 1.74
CA PHE A 170 -13.39 -11.56 0.70
C PHE A 170 -13.27 -12.95 0.10
N VAL A 171 -14.40 -13.63 -0.06
CA VAL A 171 -14.46 -15.01 -0.53
C VAL A 171 -15.31 -15.09 -1.78
N SER A 172 -14.73 -15.58 -2.86
CA SER A 172 -15.44 -15.80 -4.13
C SER A 172 -16.31 -17.05 -4.06
N GLU A 173 -17.19 -17.24 -5.05
CA GLU A 173 -18.01 -18.44 -5.18
C GLU A 173 -17.17 -19.72 -5.36
N ASN A 174 -15.95 -19.58 -5.90
CA ASN A 174 -15.00 -20.68 -6.07
C ASN A 174 -14.13 -20.91 -4.84
N ASN A 175 -14.45 -20.27 -3.71
CA ASN A 175 -13.68 -20.33 -2.46
C ASN A 175 -12.24 -19.77 -2.56
N ASP A 176 -11.96 -18.95 -3.57
CA ASP A 176 -10.74 -18.13 -3.62
C ASP A 176 -10.84 -16.97 -2.61
N PHE A 177 -9.76 -16.73 -1.88
CA PHE A 177 -9.66 -15.68 -0.86
C PHE A 177 -8.90 -14.46 -1.37
N THR A 178 -9.43 -13.28 -1.06
CA THR A 178 -8.70 -12.02 -1.11
C THR A 178 -8.64 -11.40 0.28
N HIS A 179 -7.44 -11.25 0.81
CA HIS A 179 -7.19 -10.66 2.12
C HIS A 179 -6.90 -9.16 1.98
N VAL A 180 -7.54 -8.35 2.80
CA VAL A 180 -7.29 -6.90 2.90
C VAL A 180 -6.78 -6.59 4.29
N VAL A 181 -5.56 -6.03 4.37
CA VAL A 181 -4.97 -5.53 5.60
C VAL A 181 -4.75 -4.03 5.48
N CYS A 182 -5.36 -3.26 6.38
CA CYS A 182 -5.16 -1.81 6.44
C CYS A 182 -4.18 -1.45 7.55
N LEU A 183 -3.05 -0.86 7.15
CA LEU A 183 -1.94 -0.47 7.99
C LEU A 183 -1.90 1.07 8.11
N PRO A 184 -1.21 1.63 9.12
CA PRO A 184 -0.93 3.07 9.15
C PRO A 184 -0.09 3.49 7.93
N HIS A 185 -0.21 4.75 7.52
CA HIS A 185 0.59 5.25 6.41
C HIS A 185 2.07 5.38 6.82
N PRO A 186 3.05 4.81 6.09
CA PRO A 186 4.46 4.81 6.49
C PRO A 186 5.03 6.21 6.80
N SER A 187 4.64 7.24 6.02
CA SER A 187 5.15 8.61 6.21
C SER A 187 4.40 9.46 7.25
N GLY A 188 3.14 9.12 7.57
CA GLY A 188 2.32 9.87 8.55
C GLY A 188 2.50 9.38 9.98
N SER A 189 3.30 8.33 10.15
CA SER A 189 3.44 7.56 11.37
C SER A 189 4.59 8.04 12.25
N ARG A 190 4.67 9.35 12.52
CA ARG A 190 5.55 9.86 13.59
C ARG A 190 5.10 9.20 14.91
N GLY A 191 5.70 8.06 15.27
CA GLY A 191 5.38 7.30 16.48
C GLY A 191 4.84 5.87 16.30
N VAL A 192 4.71 5.30 15.10
CA VAL A 192 4.57 3.83 14.98
C VAL A 192 5.91 3.22 15.34
N ARG A 193 6.02 2.65 16.54
CA ARG A 193 7.22 1.93 16.95
C ARG A 193 7.30 0.60 16.20
N ASP A 194 8.50 0.17 15.86
CA ASP A 194 8.74 -1.15 15.25
C ASP A 194 8.14 -2.26 16.12
N SER A 195 8.32 -2.15 17.43
CA SER A 195 7.73 -3.04 18.43
C SER A 195 6.20 -3.07 18.42
N TYR A 196 5.54 -2.05 17.86
CA TYR A 196 4.09 -2.08 17.63
C TYR A 196 3.74 -2.91 16.40
N MET A 197 4.45 -2.71 15.29
CA MET A 197 4.21 -3.46 14.04
C MET A 197 4.56 -4.95 14.18
N LEU A 198 5.59 -5.27 14.97
CA LEU A 198 6.00 -6.64 15.24
C LEU A 198 4.90 -7.46 15.92
N GLN A 199 4.03 -6.85 16.73
CA GLN A 199 2.92 -7.54 17.40
C GLN A 199 1.88 -8.14 16.45
N PHE A 200 1.89 -7.72 15.18
CA PHE A 200 1.00 -8.25 14.15
C PHE A 200 1.63 -9.37 13.32
N LYS A 201 2.87 -9.77 13.62
CA LYS A 201 3.61 -10.83 12.90
C LYS A 201 2.77 -12.10 12.74
N ASP A 202 2.23 -12.64 13.83
CA ASP A 202 1.52 -13.92 13.80
C ASP A 202 0.24 -13.91 12.92
N ARG A 203 -0.28 -12.71 12.62
CA ARG A 203 -1.44 -12.54 11.73
C ARG A 203 -1.04 -12.21 10.28
N ILE A 204 0.07 -11.52 10.09
CA ILE A 204 0.52 -11.07 8.76
C ILE A 204 1.42 -12.12 8.10
N TYR A 205 2.28 -12.80 8.86
CA TYR A 205 3.19 -13.81 8.34
C TYR A 205 2.47 -14.90 7.54
N PRO A 206 1.37 -15.54 8.03
CA PRO A 206 0.67 -16.53 7.24
C PRO A 206 0.23 -16.00 5.87
N LEU A 207 -0.31 -14.77 5.83
CA LEU A 207 -0.77 -14.12 4.60
C LEU A 207 0.37 -13.83 3.61
N LEU A 208 1.59 -13.60 4.10
CA LEU A 208 2.76 -13.32 3.25
C LEU A 208 3.50 -14.59 2.85
N SER A 209 3.55 -15.59 3.74
CA SER A 209 4.34 -16.80 3.57
C SER A 209 3.92 -17.62 2.34
N GLU A 210 2.65 -17.56 1.96
CA GLU A 210 2.11 -18.19 0.73
C GLU A 210 2.78 -17.69 -0.56
N PHE A 211 3.46 -16.55 -0.52
CA PHE A 211 4.13 -15.96 -1.68
C PHE A 211 5.66 -16.14 -1.67
N VAL A 212 6.22 -16.72 -0.60
CA VAL A 212 7.66 -16.86 -0.43
C VAL A 212 8.23 -18.04 -1.23
N GLU A 213 7.40 -19.03 -1.56
CA GLU A 213 7.73 -20.17 -2.43
C GLU A 213 7.69 -19.84 -3.94
#